data_AF-A0A1I4E896-F1
#
_entry.id   AF-A0A1I4E896-F1
#
_cell.length_a   1.000
_cell.length_b   1.000
_cell.length_c   1.000
_cell.angle_alpha   90.00
_cell.angle_beta   90.00
_cell.angle_gamma   90.00
#
_symmetry.space_group_name_H-M   'P 1'
#
loop_
_entity.id
_entity.type
_entity.pdbx_description
1 polymer ?
#
loop_
_entity_poly.entity_id
_entity_poly.type
_entity_poly.pdbx_seq_one_letter_code
_entity_poly.pdbx_strand_id
1 'polypeptide(L)'
;MHVTDIQITNPTYRQTLGELTAVVSLSSDARDVQLLCNVPARAERREGEGRLALIHEALRQISRMPEIRTGREELSFAPGLVPAQA
;
A
#
# COMPACT_ATOMS: atom_id res chain seq x y z
N MET A 1 -11.91 -9.30 1.83
CA MET A 1 -11.71 -7.91 2.25
C MET A 1 -12.11 -6.95 1.14
N HIS A 2 -13.11 -6.10 1.38
CA HIS A 2 -13.47 -4.99 0.50
C HIS A 2 -12.87 -3.69 1.03
N VAL A 3 -11.82 -3.18 0.40
CA VAL A 3 -11.10 -2.00 0.86
C VAL A 3 -11.84 -0.75 0.41
N THR A 4 -12.25 0.07 1.38
CA THR A 4 -13.03 1.30 1.19
C THR A 4 -12.21 2.56 1.40
N ASP A 5 -11.07 2.47 2.10
CA ASP A 5 -10.17 3.61 2.29
C ASP A 5 -8.70 3.17 2.37
N ILE A 6 -7.80 4.03 1.86
CA ILE A 6 -6.34 3.84 1.92
C ILE A 6 -5.68 5.11 2.43
N GLN A 7 -5.09 5.04 3.62
CA GLN A 7 -4.36 6.14 4.24
C GLN A 7 -2.86 5.87 4.29
N ILE A 8 -2.06 6.90 4.03
CA ILE A 8 -0.61 6.86 4.20
C ILE A 8 -0.24 7.82 5.30
N THR A 9 0.39 7.29 6.35
CA THR A 9 0.81 8.07 7.51
C THR A 9 2.32 8.10 7.65
N ASN A 10 2.82 9.29 8.04
CA ASN A 10 4.23 9.57 8.33
C ASN A 10 5.22 9.10 7.24
N PRO A 11 5.05 9.50 5.96
CA PRO A 11 6.03 9.19 4.92
C PRO A 11 7.39 9.79 5.30
N THR A 12 8.36 8.92 5.56
CA THR A 12 9.70 9.27 6.04
C THR A 12 10.72 8.82 5.02
N TYR A 13 11.54 9.76 4.54
CA TYR A 13 12.66 9.43 3.68
C TYR A 13 13.87 8.99 4.52
N ARG A 14 14.24 7.72 4.41
CA ARG A 14 15.42 7.14 5.05
C ARG A 14 16.62 7.29 4.12
N GLN A 15 17.31 8.43 4.25
CA GLN A 15 18.49 8.78 3.44
C GLN A 15 19.59 7.71 3.46
N THR A 16 19.80 7.04 4.60
CA THR A 16 20.82 5.99 4.75
C THR A 16 20.57 4.74 3.91
N LEU A 17 19.30 4.45 3.60
CA LEU A 17 18.87 3.29 2.82
C LEU A 17 18.42 3.67 1.40
N GLY A 18 18.26 4.97 1.12
CA GLY A 18 17.65 5.43 -0.12
C GLY A 18 16.22 4.93 -0.27
N GLU A 19 15.45 4.89 0.81
CA GLU A 19 14.08 4.37 0.84
C GLU A 19 13.08 5.40 1.35
N LEU A 20 11.86 5.36 0.80
CA LEU A 20 10.68 5.99 1.37
C LEU A 20 9.94 4.93 2.19
N THR A 21 9.80 5.19 3.47
CA THR A 21 9.06 4.34 4.40
C THR A 21 7.79 5.05 4.83
N ALA A 22 6.65 4.35 4.83
CA ALA A 22 5.41 4.87 5.40
C ALA A 22 4.55 3.73 5.93
N VAL A 23 3.63 4.06 6.84
CA VAL A 23 2.57 3.12 7.23
C VAL A 23 1.39 3.34 6.30
N VAL A 24 0.98 2.28 5.62
CA VAL A 24 -0.21 2.24 4.76
C VAL A 24 -1.31 1.49 5.49
N SER A 25 -2.41 2.18 5.77
CA SER A 25 -3.61 1.61 6.38
C SER A 25 -4.63 1.31 5.29
N LEU A 26 -5.06 0.05 5.20
CA LEU A 26 -6.13 -0.42 4.34
C LEU A 26 -7.36 -0.67 5.21
N SER A 27 -8.41 0.12 5.02
CA SER A 27 -9.64 0.02 5.80
C SER A 27 -10.72 -0.71 5.03
N SER A 28 -11.46 -1.55 5.73
CA SER A 28 -12.65 -2.26 5.24
C SER A 28 -13.73 -2.27 6.31
N ASP A 29 -14.97 -2.53 5.93
CA ASP A 29 -16.09 -2.59 6.88
C ASP A 29 -15.90 -3.64 7.99
N ALA A 30 -15.08 -4.67 7.74
CA ALA A 30 -14.84 -5.76 8.67
C ALA A 30 -13.58 -5.56 9.55
N ARG A 31 -12.56 -4.85 9.05
CA ARG A 31 -11.27 -4.66 9.73
C ARG A 31 -10.38 -3.63 9.06
N ASP A 32 -9.41 -3.13 9.83
CA ASP A 32 -8.29 -2.32 9.35
C ASP A 32 -7.00 -3.15 9.32
N VAL A 33 -6.21 -2.98 8.25
CA VAL A 33 -4.90 -3.62 8.09
C VAL A 33 -3.84 -2.53 7.93
N GLN A 34 -2.86 -2.51 8.82
CA GLN A 34 -1.73 -1.58 8.74
C GLN A 34 -0.48 -2.31 8.26
N LEU A 35 0.16 -1.76 7.23
CA LEU A 35 1.36 -2.31 6.61
C LEU A 35 2.47 -1.29 6.65
N LEU A 36 3.64 -1.70 7.13
CA LEU A 36 4.85 -0.90 7.02
C LEU A 36 5.44 -1.13 5.63
N CYS A 37 5.35 -0.11 4.77
CA CYS A 37 5.81 -0.17 3.40
C CYS A 37 7.14 0.55 3.24
N ASN A 38 8.08 -0.12 2.57
CA ASN A 38 9.39 0.38 2.21
C ASN A 38 9.53 0.32 0.71
N VAL A 39 9.75 1.46 0.07
CA VAL A 39 9.97 1.53 -1.38
C VAL A 39 11.26 2.28 -1.68
N PRO A 40 12.07 1.84 -2.65
CA PRO A 40 13.30 2.53 -3.02
C PRO A 40 12.95 3.97 -3.41
N ALA A 41 13.52 4.98 -2.78
CA ALA A 41 13.26 6.37 -3.10
C ALA A 41 14.26 6.81 -4.18
N ARG A 42 13.84 6.70 -5.44
CA ARG A 42 14.60 7.30 -6.54
C ARG A 42 14.56 8.82 -6.39
N ALA A 43 15.72 9.45 -6.55
CA ALA A 43 15.93 10.89 -6.39
C ALA A 43 15.06 11.77 -7.32
N GLU A 44 14.48 11.19 -8.37
CA GLU A 44 13.73 11.89 -9.42
C GLU A 44 12.22 11.57 -9.43
N ARG A 45 11.67 11.02 -8.34
CA ARG A 45 10.22 10.77 -8.31
C ARG A 45 9.44 12.07 -8.32
N ARG A 46 8.53 12.20 -9.30
CA ARG A 46 7.56 13.29 -9.30
C ARG A 46 6.67 13.19 -8.06
N GLU A 47 6.19 14.35 -7.61
CA GLU A 47 5.24 14.46 -6.51
C GLU A 47 4.03 13.53 -6.79
N GLY A 48 3.77 12.56 -5.91
CA GLY A 48 2.74 11.53 -6.09
C GLY A 48 3.23 10.13 -6.50
N GLU A 49 4.39 9.98 -7.15
CA GLU A 49 4.93 8.66 -7.53
C GLU A 49 5.36 7.83 -6.30
N GLY A 50 5.83 8.50 -5.25
CA GLY A 50 6.14 7.85 -3.97
C GLY A 50 4.90 7.27 -3.29
N ARG A 51 3.77 8.00 -3.34
CA ARG A 51 2.48 7.54 -2.81
C ARG A 51 1.98 6.30 -3.54
N LEU A 52 2.04 6.31 -4.87
CA LEU A 52 1.65 5.16 -5.69
C LEU A 52 2.53 3.93 -5.41
N ALA A 53 3.85 4.12 -5.30
CA ALA A 53 4.76 3.04 -4.97
C ALA A 53 4.45 2.41 -3.61
N LEU A 54 4.15 3.22 -2.59
CA LEU A 54 3.75 2.73 -1.26
C LEU A 54 2.45 1.93 -1.31
N ILE A 55 1.45 2.41 -2.06
CA ILE A 55 0.18 1.69 -2.25
C ILE A 55 0.45 0.34 -2.95
N HIS A 56 1.24 0.32 -4.02
CA HIS A 56 1.59 -0.93 -4.71
C HIS A 56 2.32 -1.92 -3.80
N GLU A 57 3.23 -1.45 -2.96
CA GLU A 57 3.92 -2.30 -1.98
C GLU A 57 2.96 -2.82 -0.91
N ALA A 58 2.01 -1.99 -0.44
CA ALA A 58 0.95 -2.45 0.47
C ALA A 58 0.10 -3.55 -0.16
N LEU A 59 -0.33 -3.36 -1.43
CA LEU A 59 -1.07 -4.37 -2.21
C LEU A 59 -0.29 -5.68 -2.38
N ARG A 60 1.03 -5.57 -2.60
CA ARG A 60 1.92 -6.72 -2.69
C ARG A 60 2.08 -7.44 -1.34
N GLN A 61 2.13 -6.71 -0.23
CA GLN A 61 2.22 -7.31 1.09
C GLN A 61 0.91 -8.00 1.49
N ILE A 62 -0.25 -7.36 1.30
CA ILE A 62 -1.55 -7.95 1.63
C ILE A 62 -1.86 -9.19 0.77
N SER A 63 -1.49 -9.19 -0.52
CA SER A 63 -1.65 -10.37 -1.39
C SER A 63 -0.78 -11.57 -0.97
N ARG A 64 0.28 -11.33 -0.19
CA ARG A 64 1.14 -12.37 0.38
C ARG A 64 0.67 -12.88 1.73
N MET A 65 -0.29 -12.20 2.38
CA MET A 65 -0.88 -12.68 3.62
C MET A 65 -1.58 -14.02 3.37
N PRO A 66 -1.40 -15.03 4.24
CA PRO A 66 -1.94 -16.38 4.03
C PRO A 66 -3.44 -16.40 3.77
N GLU A 67 -4.19 -15.50 4.41
CA GLU A 67 -5.64 -15.35 4.29
C GLU A 67 -6.06 -15.01 2.85
N ILE A 68 -5.29 -14.16 2.19
CA ILE A 68 -5.52 -13.75 0.79
C ILE A 68 -4.89 -14.76 -0.17
N ARG A 69 -3.65 -15.18 0.09
CA ARG A 69 -2.87 -16.07 -0.78
C ARG A 69 -3.51 -17.44 -0.98
N THR A 70 -4.17 -17.97 0.05
CA THR A 70 -4.82 -19.30 -0.02
C THR A 70 -6.23 -19.24 -0.61
N GLY A 71 -6.70 -18.06 -1.04
CA GLY A 71 -8.05 -17.86 -1.56
C GLY A 71 -9.14 -17.94 -0.49
N ARG A 72 -8.76 -17.98 0.80
CA ARG A 72 -9.72 -17.97 1.92
C ARG A 72 -10.48 -16.65 2.00
N GLU A 73 -9.87 -15.58 1.51
CA GLU A 73 -10.48 -14.26 1.47
C GLU A 73 -10.10 -13.52 0.19
N GLU A 74 -11.09 -13.01 -0.53
CA GLU A 74 -10.89 -12.26 -1.77
C GLU A 74 -10.65 -10.78 -1.47
N LEU A 75 -9.66 -10.17 -2.13
CA LEU A 75 -9.34 -8.75 -1.99
C LEU A 75 -10.02 -7.97 -3.11
N SER A 76 -10.91 -7.03 -2.75
CA SER A 76 -11.59 -6.13 -3.67
C SER A 76 -11.44 -4.68 -3.20
N PHE A 77 -11.64 -3.72 -4.11
CA PHE A 77 -11.46 -2.29 -3.85
C PHE A 77 -12.70 -1.52 -4.27
N ALA A 78 -13.07 -0.50 -3.50
CA ALA A 78 -14.09 0.43 -3.95
C ALA A 78 -13.59 1.25 -5.17
N PRO A 79 -14.50 1.72 -6.04
CA PRO A 79 -14.12 2.43 -7.25
C PRO A 79 -13.24 3.66 -6.96
N GLY A 80 -12.13 3.80 -7.70
CA GLY A 80 -11.23 4.96 -7.60
C GLY A 80 -10.13 4.87 -6.53
N LEU A 81 -10.07 3.80 -5.74
CA LEU A 81 -9.03 3.63 -4.71
C LEU A 81 -7.66 3.22 -5.24
N VAL A 82 -7.65 2.35 -6.25
CA VAL A 82 -6.43 1.89 -6.91
C VAL A 82 -6.35 2.54 -8.30
N PRO A 83 -5.17 2.97 -8.75
CA PRO A 83 -4.98 3.36 -10.14
C PRO A 83 -5.32 2.15 -10.99
N ALA A 84 -6.15 2.33 -12.02
CA ALA A 84 -6.38 1.27 -13.00
C ALA A 84 -5.01 0.78 -13.48
N GLN A 85 -4.74 -0.53 -13.35
CA GLN A 85 -3.56 -1.14 -13.96
C GLN A 85 -3.65 -0.82 -15.45
N ALA A 86 -2.77 0.07 -15.93
CA ALA A 86 -2.61 0.38 -17.34
C ALA A 86 -1.65 -0.64 -17.97
#